data_AF-A0A5E7EC33-F1
#
_entry.id   AF-A0A5E7EC33-F1
#
_cell.length_a   1.000
_cell.length_b   1.000
_cell.length_c   1.000
_cell.angle_alpha   90.00
_cell.angle_beta   90.00
_cell.angle_gamma   90.00
#
_symmetry.space_group_name_H-M   'P 1'
#
loop_
_entity.id
_entity.type
_entity.pdbx_description
1 polymer ?
#
loop_
_entity_poly.entity_id
_entity_poly.type
_entity_poly.pdbx_seq_one_letter_code
_entity_poly.pdbx_strand_id
1 'polypeptide(L)'
;MSSREILIEKIKKYTDAKNKANQKRDAEKSRFESMAPQLYSKIEEILNGIPEITTSTLEPLLPAYSINMASFSITLIDKSIDFDPAEESGFLGLKVSNLFDRPLFFRPLSSGNWEAEDERSDKIIHLSDRVLFERLAALVP
;
A
#
# COMPACT_ATOMS: atom_id res chain seq x y z
N MET A 1 44.43 14.88 13.52
CA MET A 1 43.05 15.37 13.51
C MET A 1 42.64 15.77 14.92
N SER A 2 42.02 16.93 15.09
CA SER A 2 41.53 17.41 16.38
C SER A 2 40.15 16.84 16.71
N SER A 3 39.80 16.80 18.00
CA SER A 3 38.46 16.36 18.45
C SER A 3 37.32 17.17 17.82
N ARG A 4 37.57 18.43 17.45
CA ARG A 4 36.63 19.30 16.73
C ARG A 4 36.40 18.81 15.29
N GLU A 5 37.46 18.44 14.58
CA GLU A 5 37.36 17.91 13.20
C GLU A 5 36.59 16.59 13.17
N ILE A 6 36.83 15.72 14.15
CA ILE A 6 36.10 14.45 14.30
C ILE A 6 34.60 14.69 14.55
N LEU A 7 34.25 15.65 15.41
CA LEU A 7 32.85 16.00 15.67
C LEU A 7 32.16 16.57 14.42
N ILE A 8 32.82 17.47 13.70
CA ILE A 8 32.30 18.04 12.44
C ILE A 8 32.06 16.94 11.41
N GLU A 9 33.00 16.01 11.24
CA GLU A 9 32.85 14.90 10.29
C GLU A 9 31.69 13.97 10.67
N LYS A 10 31.51 13.67 11.96
CA LYS A 10 30.39 12.85 12.46
C LYS A 10 29.04 13.54 12.24
N ILE A 11 28.93 14.84 12.53
CA ILE A 11 27.69 15.61 12.30
C ILE A 11 27.35 15.65 10.81
N LYS A 12 28.35 15.84 9.95
CA LYS A 12 28.17 15.83 8.49
C LYS A 12 27.65 14.48 8.00
N LYS A 13 28.31 13.38 8.40
CA LYS A 13 27.86 12.01 8.05
C LYS A 13 26.43 11.72 8.52
N TYR A 14 26.09 12.13 9.75
CA TYR A 14 24.74 11.95 10.28
C TYR A 14 23.70 12.76 9.49
N THR A 15 23.99 14.03 9.20
CA THR A 15 23.10 14.91 8.43
C THR A 15 22.89 14.39 7.02
N ASP A 16 23.97 13.96 6.35
CA ASP A 16 23.90 13.39 5.00
C ASP A 16 23.08 12.09 4.98
N ALA A 17 23.26 11.22 5.97
CA ALA A 17 22.47 9.99 6.10
C ALA A 17 20.98 10.29 6.36
N LYS A 18 20.68 11.26 7.24
CA LYS A 18 19.31 11.70 7.52
C LYS A 18 18.65 12.29 6.27
N ASN A 19 19.36 13.14 5.52
CA ASN A 19 18.86 13.73 4.29
C ASN A 19 18.57 12.67 3.22
N LYS A 20 19.46 11.69 3.04
CA LYS A 20 19.22 10.56 2.13
C LYS A 20 18.02 9.72 2.55
N ALA A 21 17.87 9.45 3.84
CA ALA A 21 16.71 8.71 4.37
C ALA A 21 15.40 9.46 4.13
N ASN A 22 15.39 10.78 4.38
CA ASN A 22 14.23 11.63 4.10
C ASN A 22 13.89 11.65 2.61
N GLN A 23 14.88 11.84 1.72
CA GLN A 23 14.67 11.83 0.27
C GLN A 23 14.09 10.50 -0.22
N LYS A 24 14.57 9.37 0.30
CA LYS A 24 14.05 8.05 -0.04
C LYS A 24 12.58 7.91 0.39
N ARG A 25 12.27 8.31 1.62
CA ARG A 25 10.91 8.26 2.17
C ARG A 25 9.95 9.15 1.36
N ASP A 26 10.37 10.36 1.03
CA ASP A 26 9.54 11.29 0.26
C ASP A 26 9.29 10.76 -1.16
N ALA A 27 10.29 10.15 -1.81
CA ALA A 27 10.13 9.50 -3.10
C ALA A 27 9.19 8.28 -3.04
N GLU A 28 9.31 7.44 -2.01
CA GLU A 28 8.40 6.31 -1.78
C GLU A 28 6.97 6.78 -1.54
N LYS A 29 6.80 7.87 -0.77
CA LYS A 29 5.51 8.49 -0.52
C LYS A 29 4.87 9.02 -1.80
N SER A 30 5.60 9.82 -2.58
CA SER A 30 5.07 10.32 -3.87
C SER A 30 4.71 9.20 -4.84
N ARG A 31 5.49 8.11 -4.85
CA ARG A 31 5.16 6.92 -5.65
C ARG A 31 3.88 6.26 -5.16
N PHE A 32 3.74 6.06 -3.87
CA PHE A 32 2.53 5.46 -3.29
C PHE A 32 1.28 6.31 -3.58
N GLU A 33 1.34 7.62 -3.30
CA GLU A 33 0.24 8.57 -3.52
C GLU A 33 -0.16 8.72 -4.99
N SER A 34 0.74 8.42 -5.93
CA SER A 34 0.41 8.40 -7.38
C SER A 34 -0.12 7.06 -7.87
N MET A 35 0.34 5.94 -7.31
CA MET A 35 -0.03 4.60 -7.79
C MET A 35 -1.33 4.07 -7.21
N ALA A 36 -1.60 4.33 -5.93
CA ALA A 36 -2.77 3.75 -5.28
C ALA A 36 -4.11 4.30 -5.84
N PRO A 37 -4.26 5.59 -6.20
CA PRO A 37 -5.47 6.05 -6.88
C PRO A 37 -5.68 5.39 -8.25
N GLN A 38 -4.60 5.12 -8.99
CA GLN A 38 -4.67 4.41 -10.27
C GLN A 38 -5.15 2.97 -10.08
N LEU A 39 -4.70 2.30 -9.02
CA LEU A 39 -5.19 0.97 -8.66
C LEU A 39 -6.69 1.01 -8.34
N TYR A 40 -7.15 1.98 -7.55
CA TYR A 40 -8.58 2.12 -7.21
C TYR A 40 -9.43 2.33 -8.46
N SER A 41 -9.07 3.30 -9.31
CA SER A 41 -9.79 3.54 -10.57
C SER A 41 -9.81 2.30 -11.48
N LYS A 42 -8.71 1.55 -11.53
CA LYS A 42 -8.66 0.30 -12.29
C LYS A 42 -9.61 -0.75 -11.70
N ILE A 43 -9.65 -0.91 -10.37
CA ILE A 43 -10.56 -1.85 -9.70
C ILE A 43 -12.02 -1.45 -9.94
N GLU A 44 -12.34 -0.16 -9.83
CA GLU A 44 -13.68 0.35 -10.15
C GLU A 44 -14.09 0.03 -11.59
N GLU A 45 -13.19 0.25 -12.55
CA GLU A 45 -13.45 -0.02 -13.97
C GLU A 45 -13.74 -1.51 -14.24
N ILE A 46 -12.94 -2.42 -13.68
CA ILE A 46 -13.10 -3.86 -13.93
C ILE A 46 -14.30 -4.47 -13.20
N LEU A 47 -14.73 -3.88 -12.08
CA LEU A 47 -15.88 -4.34 -11.31
C LEU A 47 -17.20 -3.69 -11.74
N ASN A 48 -17.12 -2.62 -12.55
CA ASN A 48 -18.29 -1.90 -13.04
C ASN A 48 -19.26 -2.85 -13.79
N GLY A 49 -20.53 -2.80 -13.42
CA GLY A 49 -21.59 -3.61 -14.04
C GLY A 49 -21.73 -5.03 -13.50
N ILE A 50 -20.93 -5.45 -12.51
CA ILE A 50 -21.13 -6.73 -11.82
C ILE A 50 -22.26 -6.57 -10.79
N PRO A 51 -23.33 -7.39 -10.84
CA PRO A 51 -24.41 -7.34 -9.86
C PRO A 51 -23.92 -7.55 -8.43
N GLU A 52 -24.53 -6.85 -7.47
CA GLU A 52 -24.21 -6.96 -6.03
C GLU A 52 -22.75 -6.62 -5.66
N ILE A 53 -22.03 -5.91 -6.55
CA ILE A 53 -20.74 -5.31 -6.26
C ILE A 53 -20.85 -3.79 -6.30
N THR A 54 -20.37 -3.14 -5.24
CA THR A 54 -20.22 -1.68 -5.19
C THR A 54 -18.83 -1.32 -4.67
N THR A 55 -18.34 -0.17 -5.11
CA THR A 55 -17.04 0.36 -4.68
C THR A 55 -17.24 1.72 -4.03
N SER A 56 -16.41 2.05 -3.04
CA SER A 56 -16.44 3.34 -2.37
C SER A 56 -15.04 3.77 -1.97
N THR A 57 -14.76 5.07 -2.09
CA THR A 57 -13.54 5.69 -1.58
C THR A 57 -13.90 6.44 -0.31
N LEU A 58 -13.26 6.07 0.81
CA LEU A 58 -13.49 6.66 2.12
C LEU A 58 -12.43 7.72 2.41
N GLU A 59 -12.88 8.89 2.86
CA GLU A 59 -11.96 9.97 3.23
C GLU A 59 -10.93 9.52 4.28
N PRO A 60 -9.71 10.07 4.26
CA PRO A 60 -8.67 9.71 5.21
C PRO A 60 -9.16 9.91 6.66
N LEU A 61 -9.12 8.85 7.47
CA LEU A 61 -9.43 8.93 8.89
C LEU A 61 -8.28 9.64 9.64
N LEU A 62 -8.34 10.97 9.65
CA LEU A 62 -7.52 11.91 10.43
C LEU A 62 -6.00 11.97 10.07
N PRO A 63 -5.37 13.15 10.22
CA PRO A 63 -3.97 13.40 9.86
C PRO A 63 -2.94 12.80 10.84
N ALA A 64 -3.34 11.80 11.62
CA ALA A 64 -2.44 11.17 12.61
C ALA A 64 -1.34 10.33 11.95
N TYR A 65 -1.51 9.98 10.67
CA TYR A 65 -0.52 9.25 9.88
C TYR A 65 0.17 10.18 8.89
N SER A 66 1.44 9.88 8.58
CA SER A 66 2.27 10.50 7.54
C SER A 66 1.67 10.40 6.12
N ILE A 67 0.54 9.70 5.97
CA ILE A 67 -0.11 9.31 4.74
C ILE A 67 -1.46 10.01 4.66
N ASN A 68 -1.60 10.98 3.75
CA ASN A 68 -2.87 11.66 3.49
C ASN A 68 -3.54 11.00 2.29
N MET A 69 -4.02 9.77 2.48
CA MET A 69 -4.62 8.99 1.40
C MET A 69 -5.94 8.35 1.85
N ALA A 70 -6.90 8.33 0.93
CA ALA A 70 -8.20 7.71 1.13
C ALA A 70 -8.08 6.17 1.15
N SER A 71 -8.91 5.54 1.97
CA SER A 71 -9.14 4.10 1.89
C SER A 71 -10.11 3.79 0.75
N PHE A 72 -10.06 2.56 0.24
CA PHE A 72 -10.97 2.08 -0.79
C PHE A 72 -11.64 0.80 -0.33
N SER A 73 -12.94 0.66 -0.52
CA SER A 73 -13.70 -0.51 -0.09
C SER A 73 -14.55 -1.06 -1.23
N ILE A 74 -14.54 -2.37 -1.39
CA ILE A 74 -15.41 -3.13 -2.28
C ILE A 74 -16.45 -3.84 -1.40
N THR A 75 -17.73 -3.59 -1.63
CA THR A 75 -18.80 -4.37 -1.01
C THR A 75 -19.30 -5.40 -2.02
N LEU A 76 -19.21 -6.67 -1.68
CA LEU A 76 -19.71 -7.83 -2.43
C LEU A 76 -20.81 -8.50 -1.58
N ILE A 77 -22.07 -8.38 -2.00
CA ILE A 77 -23.24 -8.88 -1.27
C ILE A 77 -23.28 -8.26 0.16
N ASP A 78 -22.89 -9.02 1.17
CA ASP A 78 -22.86 -8.65 2.59
C ASP A 78 -21.43 -8.58 3.16
N LYS A 79 -20.42 -8.74 2.30
CA LYS A 79 -18.99 -8.72 2.67
C LYS A 79 -18.33 -7.45 2.17
N SER A 80 -17.45 -6.89 2.99
CA SER A 80 -16.65 -5.71 2.66
C SER A 80 -15.17 -6.10 2.59
N ILE A 81 -14.51 -5.68 1.50
CA ILE A 81 -13.08 -5.85 1.24
C ILE A 81 -12.45 -4.46 1.26
N ASP A 82 -11.54 -4.23 2.19
CA ASP A 82 -10.96 -2.91 2.44
C ASP A 82 -9.50 -2.85 2.00
N PHE A 83 -9.13 -1.73 1.38
CA PHE A 83 -7.80 -1.36 0.95
C PHE A 83 -7.39 -0.11 1.72
N ASP A 84 -6.66 -0.31 2.81
CA ASP A 84 -6.27 0.75 3.72
C ASP A 84 -4.82 1.17 3.51
N PRO A 85 -4.52 2.47 3.31
CA PRO A 85 -3.16 2.97 3.30
C PRO A 85 -2.43 2.65 4.61
N ALA A 86 -1.26 2.03 4.53
CA ALA A 86 -0.47 1.64 5.69
C ALA A 86 1.04 1.78 5.45
N GLU A 87 1.78 1.89 6.54
CA GLU A 87 3.24 1.80 6.56
C GLU A 87 3.66 0.56 7.36
N GLU A 88 4.32 -0.39 6.70
CA GLU A 88 4.83 -1.61 7.35
C GLU A 88 6.33 -1.79 7.02
N SER A 89 7.14 -1.99 8.06
CA SER A 89 8.60 -2.16 7.95
C SER A 89 9.32 -1.06 7.15
N GLY A 90 8.79 0.18 7.19
CA GLY A 90 9.32 1.33 6.47
C GLY A 90 8.95 1.40 4.98
N PHE A 91 8.01 0.56 4.53
CA PHE A 91 7.44 0.62 3.19
C PHE A 91 6.00 1.14 3.27
N LEU A 92 5.64 1.99 2.31
CA LEU A 92 4.26 2.44 2.10
C LEU A 92 3.53 1.51 1.14
N GLY A 93 2.30 1.15 1.48
CA GLY A 93 1.50 0.20 0.73
C GLY A 93 0.03 0.19 1.16
N LEU A 94 -0.68 -0.83 0.70
CA LEU A 94 -2.10 -1.05 1.00
C LEU A 94 -2.26 -2.32 1.83
N LYS A 95 -2.86 -2.19 3.00
CA LYS A 95 -3.33 -3.33 3.77
C LYS A 95 -4.70 -3.74 3.23
N VAL A 96 -4.75 -4.93 2.64
CA VAL A 96 -5.97 -5.47 2.05
C VAL A 96 -6.59 -6.47 3.00
N SER A 97 -7.79 -6.17 3.50
CA SER A 97 -8.54 -6.98 4.46
C SER A 97 -9.71 -7.69 3.78
N ASN A 98 -10.08 -8.88 4.27
CA ASN A 98 -11.23 -9.68 3.83
C ASN A 98 -11.23 -10.18 2.37
N LEU A 99 -10.23 -9.85 1.55
CA LEU A 99 -10.02 -10.48 0.23
C LEU A 99 -9.37 -11.87 0.34
N PHE A 100 -8.59 -12.09 1.39
CA PHE A 100 -7.88 -13.32 1.68
C PHE A 100 -8.25 -13.80 3.09
N ASP A 101 -7.87 -15.02 3.43
CA ASP A 101 -8.08 -15.62 4.76
C ASP A 101 -7.48 -14.79 5.92
N ARG A 102 -6.59 -13.84 5.60
CA ARG A 102 -6.00 -12.87 6.51
C ARG A 102 -5.69 -11.55 5.78
N PRO A 103 -5.54 -10.43 6.50
CA PRO A 103 -5.05 -9.20 5.88
C PRO A 103 -3.66 -9.37 5.30
N LEU A 104 -3.44 -8.85 4.10
CA LEU A 104 -2.13 -8.86 3.42
C LEU A 104 -1.68 -7.43 3.09
N PHE A 105 -0.40 -7.16 3.27
CA PHE A 105 0.20 -5.87 2.94
C PHE A 105 0.79 -5.88 1.53
N PHE A 106 0.17 -5.12 0.63
CA PHE A 106 0.59 -4.97 -0.76
C PHE A 106 1.46 -3.73 -0.94
N ARG A 107 2.70 -3.94 -1.39
CA ARG A 107 3.62 -2.86 -1.76
C ARG A 107 3.60 -2.58 -3.26
N PRO A 108 3.71 -1.31 -3.68
CA PRO A 108 3.85 -0.96 -5.08
C PRO A 108 5.27 -1.26 -5.57
N LEU A 109 5.37 -1.93 -6.71
CA LEU A 109 6.61 -2.18 -7.44
C LEU A 109 6.92 -1.05 -8.42
N SER A 110 8.19 -0.93 -8.80
CA SER A 110 8.62 -0.01 -9.86
C SER A 110 7.99 -0.30 -11.23
N SER A 111 7.50 -1.52 -11.44
CA SER A 111 6.79 -1.93 -12.66
C SER A 111 5.34 -1.45 -12.73
N GLY A 112 4.80 -0.85 -11.67
CA GLY A 112 3.37 -0.50 -11.58
C GLY A 112 2.51 -1.59 -10.93
N ASN A 113 3.06 -2.80 -10.75
CA ASN A 113 2.36 -3.92 -10.13
C ASN A 113 2.39 -3.84 -8.60
N TRP A 114 1.51 -4.58 -7.94
CA TRP A 114 1.41 -4.66 -6.49
C TRP A 114 1.68 -6.08 -6.03
N GLU A 115 2.46 -6.25 -4.95
CA GLU A 115 2.77 -7.56 -4.40
C GLU A 115 2.68 -7.59 -2.87
N ALA A 116 2.26 -8.74 -2.34
CA ALA A 116 2.30 -9.04 -0.92
C ALA A 116 3.10 -10.32 -0.69
N GLU A 117 3.80 -10.38 0.44
CA GLU A 117 4.48 -11.60 0.89
C GLU A 117 3.57 -12.35 1.85
N ASP A 118 3.20 -13.58 1.50
CA ASP A 118 2.43 -14.44 2.38
C ASP A 118 3.37 -15.25 3.29
N GLU A 119 3.69 -14.70 4.47
CA GLU A 119 4.59 -15.31 5.46
C GLU A 119 4.28 -16.79 5.79
N ARG A 120 3.04 -17.26 5.60
CA ARG A 120 2.68 -18.66 5.87
C ARG A 120 3.15 -19.60 4.78
N SER A 121 3.09 -19.15 3.53
CA SER A 121 3.39 -19.97 2.36
C SER A 121 4.73 -19.65 1.70
N ASP A 122 5.41 -18.60 2.18
CA ASP A 122 6.65 -18.06 1.59
C ASP A 122 6.47 -17.74 0.09
N LYS A 123 5.25 -17.30 -0.27
CA LYS A 123 4.89 -16.97 -1.66
C LYS A 123 4.64 -15.48 -1.81
N ILE A 124 5.15 -14.96 -2.92
CA ILE A 124 4.81 -13.64 -3.40
C ILE A 124 3.48 -13.72 -4.15
N ILE A 125 2.51 -12.93 -3.70
CA ILE A 125 1.20 -12.79 -4.33
C ILE A 125 1.19 -11.48 -5.09
N HIS A 126 0.95 -11.54 -6.40
CA HIS A 126 0.74 -10.36 -7.22
C HIS A 126 -0.75 -10.03 -7.31
N LEU A 127 -1.13 -8.80 -6.97
CA LEU A 127 -2.50 -8.32 -7.10
C LEU A 127 -2.81 -8.04 -8.58
N SER A 128 -3.21 -9.10 -9.28
CA SER A 128 -3.67 -9.06 -10.67
C SER A 128 -5.18 -9.19 -10.74
N ASP A 129 -5.76 -8.78 -11.86
CA ASP A 129 -7.21 -8.88 -12.10
C ASP A 129 -7.68 -10.34 -11.91
N ARG A 130 -6.89 -11.30 -12.40
CA ARG A 130 -7.13 -12.73 -12.21
C ARG A 130 -7.22 -13.10 -10.72
N VAL A 131 -6.24 -12.69 -9.91
CA VAL A 131 -6.22 -12.99 -8.47
C VAL A 131 -7.40 -12.31 -7.77
N LEU A 132 -7.71 -11.06 -8.12
CA LEU A 132 -8.87 -10.35 -7.58
C LEU A 132 -10.17 -11.13 -7.87
N PHE A 133 -10.42 -11.51 -9.12
CA PHE A 133 -11.63 -12.24 -9.49
C PHE A 133 -11.70 -13.64 -8.88
N GLU A 134 -10.58 -14.39 -8.86
CA GLU A 134 -10.52 -15.71 -8.21
C GLU A 134 -10.87 -15.61 -6.72
N ARG A 135 -10.41 -14.55 -6.04
CA ARG A 135 -10.68 -14.33 -4.62
C ARG A 135 -12.09 -13.83 -4.35
N LEU A 136 -12.59 -12.86 -5.13
CA LEU A 136 -13.97 -12.40 -5.01
C LEU A 136 -14.96 -13.54 -5.28
N ALA A 137 -14.71 -14.38 -6.29
CA ALA A 137 -15.54 -15.55 -6.57
C ALA A 137 -15.55 -16.56 -5.41
N ALA A 138 -14.40 -16.78 -4.75
CA ALA A 138 -14.31 -17.66 -3.59
C ALA A 138 -15.04 -17.12 -2.34
N LEU A 139 -15.39 -15.83 -2.32
CA LEU A 139 -16.18 -15.21 -1.25
C LEU A 139 -17.69 -15.35 -1.48
N VAL A 140 -18.14 -15.74 -2.68
CA VAL A 140 -19.56 -15.99 -2.96
C VAL A 140 -19.93 -17.39 -2.42
N PRO A 141 -20.95 -17.51 -1.55
CA PRO A 141 -21.36 -18.77 -0.94
C PRO A 141 -21.99 -19.78 -1.91
#